data_AF-A0A3A4KRH2-F1
#
_entry.id   AF-A0A3A4KRH2-F1
#
_cell.length_a   1.000
_cell.length_b   1.000
_cell.length_c   1.000
_cell.angle_alpha   90.00
_cell.angle_beta   90.00
_cell.angle_gamma   90.00
#
_symmetry.space_group_name_H-M   'P 1'
#
loop_
_entity.id
_entity.type
_entity.pdbx_description
1 polymer ?
#
loop_
_entity_poly.entity_id
_entity_poly.type
_entity_poly.pdbx_seq_one_letter_code
_entity_poly.pdbx_strand_id
1 'polypeptide(L)'
;MSNTGGSGLPSLSVVPDDAQAVGRFVYELAEAIRTALNSAGREVESLVNTGWTGTAAAQFGTGWGEIHDGGTQISSALTSMAEKLGITAETYRAQDTSSAQLLGTSGLDLPPL
;
A
#
# COMPACT_ATOMS: atom_id res chain seq x y z
N MET A 1 34.99 24.96 -26.25
CA MET A 1 34.12 25.62 -25.23
C MET A 1 33.35 24.51 -24.54
N SER A 2 33.67 24.25 -23.28
CA SER A 2 33.02 23.23 -22.46
C SER A 2 31.65 23.72 -22.05
N ASN A 3 30.59 22.94 -22.33
CA ASN A 3 29.29 23.17 -21.71
C ASN A 3 29.04 22.08 -20.67
N THR A 4 29.47 22.36 -19.44
CA THR A 4 28.95 21.77 -18.22
C THR A 4 27.49 22.20 -18.04
N GLY A 5 26.55 21.26 -18.11
CA GLY A 5 25.15 21.54 -17.89
C GLY A 5 24.40 20.32 -17.34
N GLY A 6 24.17 20.34 -16.02
CA GLY A 6 23.13 19.53 -15.38
C GLY A 6 23.61 18.26 -14.71
N SER A 7 24.20 18.37 -13.52
CA SER A 7 24.08 17.30 -12.52
C SER A 7 22.60 17.14 -12.20
N GLY A 8 21.93 16.26 -12.94
CA GLY A 8 20.57 15.85 -12.62
C GLY A 8 20.55 15.29 -11.21
N LEU A 9 19.65 15.81 -10.38
CA LEU A 9 19.32 15.26 -9.07
C LEU A 9 19.21 13.74 -9.17
N PRO A 10 19.58 12.95 -8.14
CA PRO A 10 19.34 11.52 -8.15
C PRO A 10 17.85 11.32 -8.44
N SER A 11 17.56 10.87 -9.66
CA SER A 11 16.21 10.61 -10.11
C SER A 11 15.70 9.50 -9.21
N LEU A 12 14.76 9.83 -8.32
CA LEU A 12 13.99 8.86 -7.58
C LEU A 12 13.15 8.10 -8.61
N SER A 13 13.76 7.12 -9.26
CA SER A 13 13.11 6.22 -10.20
C SER A 13 12.38 5.19 -9.36
N VAL A 14 11.09 5.45 -9.11
CA VAL A 14 10.20 4.38 -8.67
C VAL A 14 9.95 3.51 -9.89
N VAL A 15 10.37 2.25 -9.83
CA VAL A 15 10.00 1.27 -10.85
C VAL A 15 8.50 0.98 -10.63
N PRO A 16 7.63 1.24 -11.61
CA PRO A 16 6.18 1.05 -11.44
C PRO A 16 5.81 -0.38 -11.00
N ASP A 17 6.57 -1.37 -11.45
CA ASP A 17 6.40 -2.77 -11.07
C ASP A 17 6.70 -3.00 -9.58
N ASP A 18 7.73 -2.34 -9.02
CA ASP A 18 8.05 -2.43 -7.59
C ASP A 18 6.97 -1.78 -6.73
N ALA A 19 6.45 -0.61 -7.14
CA ALA A 19 5.34 0.04 -6.45
C ALA A 19 4.08 -0.84 -6.43
N GLN A 20 3.79 -1.50 -7.55
CA GLN A 20 2.68 -2.44 -7.64
C GLN A 20 2.90 -3.68 -6.77
N ALA A 21 4.13 -4.23 -6.73
CA ALA A 21 4.48 -5.38 -5.90
C ALA A 21 4.36 -5.06 -4.41
N VAL A 22 4.85 -3.89 -3.97
CA VAL A 22 4.69 -3.43 -2.58
C VAL A 22 3.22 -3.19 -2.26
N GLY A 23 2.46 -2.57 -3.17
CA GLY A 23 1.02 -2.38 -3.00
C GLY A 23 0.28 -3.71 -2.79
N ARG A 24 0.60 -4.73 -3.58
CA ARG A 24 0.07 -6.09 -3.45
C ARG A 24 0.41 -6.70 -2.09
N PHE A 25 1.67 -6.64 -1.67
CA PHE A 25 2.12 -7.17 -0.38
C PHE A 25 1.40 -6.49 0.79
N VAL A 26 1.29 -5.16 0.76
CA VAL A 26 0.62 -4.38 1.81
C VAL A 26 -0.87 -4.73 1.89
N TYR A 27 -1.54 -4.95 0.76
CA TYR A 27 -2.93 -5.42 0.73
C TYR A 27 -3.08 -6.81 1.36
N GLU A 28 -2.21 -7.76 1.00
CA GLU A 28 -2.23 -9.11 1.56
C GLU A 28 -2.00 -9.10 3.09
N LEU A 29 -1.13 -8.21 3.59
CA LEU A 29 -0.95 -8.01 5.02
C LEU A 29 -2.21 -7.44 5.69
N ALA A 30 -2.89 -6.48 5.07
CA ALA A 30 -4.15 -5.93 5.57
C ALA A 30 -5.22 -7.02 5.73
N GLU A 31 -5.32 -7.91 4.75
CA GLU A 31 -6.23 -9.05 4.72
C GLU A 31 -5.89 -10.09 5.79
N ALA A 32 -4.60 -10.39 5.98
CA ALA A 32 -4.13 -11.30 7.01
C ALA A 32 -4.50 -10.79 8.42
N ILE A 33 -4.30 -9.50 8.69
CA ILE A 33 -4.68 -8.87 9.96
C ILE A 33 -6.18 -8.98 10.18
N ARG A 34 -7.00 -8.61 9.18
CA ARG A 34 -8.46 -8.69 9.27
C ARG A 34 -8.94 -10.12 9.56
N THR A 35 -8.35 -11.10 8.88
CA THR A 35 -8.69 -12.51 9.07
C THR A 35 -8.34 -12.99 10.47
N ALA A 36 -7.16 -12.64 10.97
CA ALA A 36 -6.72 -12.99 12.32
C ALA A 36 -7.63 -12.38 13.39
N LEU A 37 -7.96 -11.09 13.28
CA LEU A 37 -8.86 -10.40 14.22
C LEU A 37 -10.25 -11.03 14.25
N ASN A 38 -10.82 -11.35 13.08
CA ASN A 38 -12.11 -12.02 12.99
C ASN A 38 -12.09 -13.43 13.59
N SER A 39 -10.99 -14.16 13.41
CA SER A 39 -10.85 -15.49 14.00
C SER A 39 -10.78 -15.42 15.52
N ALA A 40 -9.89 -14.58 16.04
CA ALA A 40 -9.73 -14.38 17.47
C ALA A 40 -11.00 -13.79 18.10
N GLY A 41 -11.74 -12.92 17.40
CA GLY A 41 -13.02 -12.37 17.87
C GLY A 41 -14.05 -13.46 18.15
N ARG A 42 -14.17 -14.46 17.27
CA ARG A 42 -15.05 -15.61 17.49
C ARG A 42 -14.64 -16.46 18.69
N GLU A 43 -13.34 -16.64 18.89
CA GLU A 43 -12.79 -17.37 20.06
C GLU A 43 -13.06 -16.62 21.36
N VAL A 44 -12.89 -15.29 21.35
CA VAL A 44 -13.18 -14.43 22.51
C VAL A 44 -14.68 -14.42 22.83
N GLU A 45 -15.54 -14.28 21.83
CA GLU A 45 -16.99 -14.37 22.02
C GLU A 45 -17.38 -15.73 22.61
N SER A 46 -16.78 -16.83 22.12
CA SER A 46 -17.02 -18.17 22.68
C SER A 46 -16.59 -18.26 24.15
N LEU A 47 -15.41 -17.73 24.49
CA LEU A 47 -14.88 -17.76 25.85
C LEU A 47 -15.75 -16.95 26.83
N VAL A 48 -16.20 -15.77 26.42
CA VAL A 48 -17.06 -14.90 27.25
C VAL A 48 -18.45 -15.51 27.41
N ASN A 49 -19.02 -16.10 26.36
CA ASN A 49 -20.36 -16.69 26.39
C ASN A 49 -20.42 -18.06 27.10
N THR A 50 -19.29 -18.73 27.34
CA THR A 50 -19.22 -20.04 28.01
C THR A 50 -19.11 -19.96 29.54
N GLY A 51 -19.30 -18.75 30.11
CA GLY A 51 -19.45 -18.57 31.56
C GLY A 51 -18.25 -17.93 32.26
N TRP A 52 -17.25 -17.47 31.51
CA TRP A 52 -16.17 -16.67 32.08
C TRP A 52 -16.68 -15.27 32.45
N THR A 53 -16.75 -15.00 33.76
CA THR A 53 -17.33 -13.77 34.31
C THR A 53 -16.45 -13.19 35.42
N GLY A 54 -16.72 -11.94 35.83
CA GLY A 54 -15.98 -11.23 36.87
C GLY A 54 -14.97 -10.22 36.32
N THR A 55 -14.22 -9.57 37.22
CA THR A 55 -13.35 -8.43 36.90
C THR A 55 -12.29 -8.75 35.85
N ALA A 56 -11.68 -9.94 35.90
CA ALA A 56 -10.67 -10.36 34.93
C ALA A 56 -11.26 -10.53 33.52
N ALA A 57 -12.46 -11.10 33.41
CA ALA A 57 -13.16 -11.26 32.14
C ALA A 57 -13.51 -9.89 31.53
N ALA A 58 -13.96 -8.94 32.37
CA ALA A 58 -14.25 -7.58 31.92
C ALA A 58 -13.00 -6.85 31.41
N GLN A 59 -11.88 -6.90 32.16
CA GLN A 59 -10.62 -6.27 31.74
C GLN A 59 -10.07 -6.89 30.45
N PHE A 60 -10.15 -8.22 30.33
CA PHE A 60 -9.78 -8.89 29.09
C PHE A 60 -10.66 -8.45 27.91
N GLY A 61 -11.98 -8.38 28.09
CA GLY A 61 -12.90 -7.92 27.04
C GLY A 61 -12.60 -6.50 26.58
N THR A 62 -12.30 -5.58 27.51
CA THR A 62 -11.86 -4.23 27.17
C THR A 62 -10.55 -4.23 26.38
N GLY A 63 -9.51 -4.93 26.87
CA GLY A 63 -8.22 -5.00 26.17
C GLY A 63 -8.32 -5.68 24.79
N TRP A 64 -9.17 -6.70 24.66
CA TRP A 64 -9.48 -7.30 23.37
C TRP A 64 -10.14 -6.31 22.41
N GLY A 65 -11.11 -5.52 22.89
CA GLY A 65 -11.75 -4.47 22.10
C GLY A 65 -10.74 -3.46 21.58
N GLU A 66 -9.83 -2.99 22.43
CA GLU A 66 -8.75 -2.06 22.04
C GLU A 66 -7.83 -2.66 20.96
N ILE A 67 -7.45 -3.94 21.08
CA ILE A 67 -6.64 -4.65 20.09
C ILE A 67 -7.41 -4.79 18.77
N HIS A 68 -8.69 -5.16 18.82
CA HIS A 68 -9.53 -5.33 17.65
C HIS A 68 -9.70 -4.01 16.88
N ASP A 69 -9.97 -2.93 17.60
CA ASP A 69 -10.16 -1.60 17.02
C ASP A 69 -8.85 -1.07 16.42
N GLY A 70 -7.73 -1.19 17.14
CA GLY A 70 -6.41 -0.80 16.65
C GLY A 70 -5.99 -1.61 15.42
N GLY A 71 -6.21 -2.93 15.44
CA GLY A 71 -5.93 -3.81 14.31
C GLY A 71 -6.80 -3.49 13.08
N THR A 72 -8.07 -3.13 13.28
CA THR A 72 -8.97 -2.66 12.21
C THR A 72 -8.47 -1.36 11.58
N GLN A 73 -8.00 -0.40 12.40
CA GLN A 73 -7.41 0.85 11.91
C GLN A 73 -6.13 0.60 11.10
N ILE A 74 -5.26 -0.31 11.57
CA ILE A 74 -4.04 -0.70 10.84
C ILE A 74 -4.39 -1.35 9.50
N SER A 75 -5.33 -2.30 9.47
CA SER A 75 -5.79 -2.95 8.23
C SER A 75 -6.35 -1.93 7.23
N SER A 76 -7.13 -0.97 7.70
CA SER A 76 -7.67 0.12 6.87
C SER A 76 -6.56 1.01 6.29
N ALA A 77 -5.60 1.42 7.12
CA ALA A 77 -4.47 2.24 6.69
C ALA A 77 -3.59 1.50 5.68
N LEU A 78 -3.33 0.21 5.88
CA LEU A 78 -2.61 -0.64 4.93
C LEU A 78 -3.35 -0.73 3.59
N THR A 79 -4.67 -0.97 3.62
CA THR A 79 -5.51 -0.97 2.39
C THR A 79 -5.39 0.35 1.64
N SER A 80 -5.50 1.49 2.33
CA SER A 80 -5.34 2.81 1.72
C SER A 80 -3.93 3.03 1.14
N MET A 81 -2.89 2.50 1.77
CA MET A 81 -1.52 2.57 1.22
C MET A 81 -1.39 1.71 -0.03
N ALA A 82 -1.94 0.49 -0.04
CA ALA A 82 -1.92 -0.39 -1.19
C ALA A 82 -2.61 0.24 -2.42
N GLU A 83 -3.76 0.88 -2.22
CA GLU A 83 -4.49 1.62 -3.28
C GLU A 83 -3.65 2.75 -3.86
N LYS A 84 -3.03 3.58 -3.01
CA LYS A 84 -2.17 4.69 -3.44
C LYS A 84 -0.95 4.23 -4.23
N LEU A 85 -0.33 3.13 -3.81
CA LEU A 85 0.81 2.54 -4.51
C LEU A 85 0.41 2.01 -5.89
N GLY A 86 -0.78 1.41 -6.01
CA GLY A 86 -1.36 1.01 -7.30
C GLY A 86 -1.62 2.20 -8.24
N ILE A 87 -2.23 3.28 -7.73
CA ILE A 87 -2.48 4.51 -8.50
C ILE A 87 -1.15 5.15 -8.96
N THR A 88 -0.13 5.13 -8.11
CA THR A 88 1.19 5.68 -8.43
C THR A 88 1.82 4.91 -9.58
N ALA A 89 1.81 3.57 -9.53
CA ALA A 89 2.33 2.74 -10.61
C ALA A 89 1.65 3.03 -11.97
N GLU A 90 0.32 3.13 -11.98
CA GLU A 90 -0.44 3.43 -13.20
C GLU A 90 -0.13 4.82 -13.76
N THR A 91 -0.07 5.84 -12.89
CA THR A 91 0.24 7.22 -13.29
C THR A 91 1.62 7.32 -13.93
N TYR A 92 2.63 6.64 -13.36
CA TYR A 92 3.97 6.60 -13.94
C TYR A 92 4.00 5.93 -15.31
N ARG A 93 3.31 4.80 -15.49
CA ARG A 93 3.23 4.12 -16.80
C ARG A 93 2.58 4.99 -17.87
N ALA A 94 1.52 5.72 -17.52
CA ALA A 94 0.85 6.64 -18.43
C ALA A 94 1.78 7.80 -18.84
N GLN A 95 2.52 8.38 -17.89
CA GLN A 95 3.46 9.46 -18.15
C GLN A 95 4.65 9.00 -19.01
N ASP A 96 5.18 7.80 -18.76
CA ASP A 96 6.25 7.20 -19.55
C ASP A 96 5.81 6.96 -20.99
N THR A 97 4.62 6.37 -21.18
CA THR A 97 4.02 6.14 -22.52
C THR A 97 3.83 7.45 -23.28
N SER A 98 3.29 8.49 -22.63
CA SER A 98 3.11 9.80 -23.24
C SER A 98 4.45 10.45 -23.62
N SER A 99 5.46 10.33 -22.77
CA SER A 99 6.80 10.86 -23.03
C SER A 99 7.48 10.13 -24.19
N ALA A 100 7.36 8.80 -24.25
CA ALA A 100 7.86 7.98 -25.35
C ALA A 100 7.21 8.35 -26.70
N GLN A 101 5.90 8.62 -26.71
CA GLN A 101 5.19 9.09 -27.90
C GLN A 101 5.71 10.46 -28.37
N LEU A 102 5.88 11.42 -27.46
CA LEU A 102 6.42 12.75 -27.78
C LEU A 102 7.83 12.65 -28.38
N LEU A 103 8.72 11.89 -27.75
CA LEU A 103 10.09 11.68 -28.25
C LEU A 103 10.11 10.94 -29.60
N GLY A 104 9.23 9.95 -29.80
CA GLY A 104 9.07 9.25 -31.08
C GLY A 104 8.61 10.17 -32.21
N THR A 105 7.77 11.17 -31.91
CA THR A 105 7.35 12.18 -32.91
C THR A 105 8.42 13.23 -33.17
N SER A 106 9.19 13.66 -32.17
CA SER A 106 10.28 14.64 -32.35
C SER A 106 11.51 14.04 -33.04
N GLY A 107 11.74 12.72 -32.94
CA GLY A 107 12.83 12.03 -33.63
C GLY A 107 12.62 11.81 -35.14
N LEU A 108 11.41 12.06 -35.65
CA LEU A 108 11.06 11.90 -37.06
C LEU A 108 11.16 13.21 -37.87
N ASP A 109 11.55 14.33 -37.25
CA ASP A 109 11.85 15.60 -37.93
C ASP A 109 13.36 15.72 -38.20
N LEU A 110 13.89 14.80 -39.03
CA LEU A 110 15.26 14.88 -39.55
C LEU A 110 15.20 15.57 -40.91
N PRO A 111 15.83 16.75 -41.09
CA PRO A 111 15.87 17.42 -42.38
C PRO A 111 16.59 16.55 -43.43
N PRO A 112 16.12 16.50 -44.68
CA PRO A 112 16.78 15.73 -45.73
C PRO A 112 18.18 16.30 -46.01
N LEU A 113 19.17 15.39 -46.14
CA LEU A 113 20.55 15.69 -46.53
C LEU A 113 20.64 16.24 -47.97
#